data_AF-A0A193GLU7-F1
#
_entry.id   AF-A0A193GLU7-F1
#
_cell.length_a   1.000
_cell.length_b   1.000
_cell.length_c   1.000
_cell.angle_alpha   90.00
_cell.angle_beta   90.00
_cell.angle_gamma   90.00
#
_symmetry.space_group_name_H-M   'P 1'
#
loop_
_entity.id
_entity.type
_entity.pdbx_description
1 polymer ?
#
loop_
_entity_poly.entity_id
_entity_poly.type
_entity_poly.pdbx_seq_one_letter_code
_entity_poly.pdbx_strand_id
1 'polypeptide(L)'
;MPGGAAHPHDARQPLYQRLLPRATSMIRLDHTHVLTTFHRYRADLPSSRKAGLVGMICTALEIHATLEEEIFYPAMRAVADNDVIRKSVPEHMEMRRLIGELRGMRPQDPRYDETLMALMRDVIHHVADEETVMLPEAERLFSEERLQALGREMTRRRFQLAGPRAPQIARDMARGMPFATFALGAIAVLAMGCALRPR
;
A
#
# COMPACT_ATOMS: atom_id res chain seq x y z
N MET A 1 -13.37 22.77 32.37
CA MET A 1 -13.18 21.47 31.71
C MET A 1 -14.23 20.49 32.19
N PRO A 2 -15.33 20.26 31.47
CA PRO A 2 -16.12 19.05 31.63
C PRO A 2 -15.71 18.03 30.57
N GLY A 3 -15.47 16.79 31.00
CA GLY A 3 -15.14 15.67 30.14
C GLY A 3 -16.28 15.35 29.18
N GLY A 4 -15.93 15.21 27.90
CA GLY A 4 -16.84 14.74 26.87
C GLY A 4 -17.15 13.26 27.10
N ALA A 5 -18.37 12.99 27.53
CA ALA A 5 -18.90 11.64 27.66
C ALA A 5 -18.87 10.92 26.31
N ALA A 6 -18.33 9.71 26.28
CA ALA A 6 -18.39 8.83 25.12
C ALA A 6 -19.86 8.61 24.71
N HIS A 7 -20.16 8.81 23.42
CA HIS A 7 -21.50 8.58 22.88
C HIS A 7 -21.88 7.08 22.98
N PRO A 8 -23.15 6.75 23.29
CA PRO A 8 -23.61 5.39 23.62
C PRO A 8 -23.55 4.35 22.48
N HIS A 9 -23.10 4.74 21.27
CA HIS A 9 -22.86 3.83 20.16
C HIS A 9 -21.47 3.16 20.16
N ASP A 10 -20.53 3.64 20.98
CA ASP A 10 -19.12 3.19 20.96
C ASP A 10 -18.89 1.85 21.72
N ALA A 11 -19.73 1.53 22.71
CA ALA A 11 -19.53 0.35 23.56
C ALA A 11 -19.83 -1.02 22.90
N ARG A 12 -20.19 -1.07 21.61
CA ARG A 12 -20.68 -2.30 20.94
C ARG A 12 -19.77 -2.84 19.84
N GLN A 13 -18.66 -2.18 19.50
CA GLN A 13 -17.74 -2.73 18.49
C GLN A 13 -16.68 -3.66 19.11
N PRO A 14 -16.48 -4.87 18.54
CA PRO A 14 -15.44 -5.79 18.98
C PRO A 14 -14.07 -5.13 19.02
N LEU A 15 -13.22 -5.50 20.00
CA LEU A 15 -11.89 -4.91 20.18
C LEU A 15 -11.04 -4.91 18.91
N TYR A 16 -11.12 -5.96 18.08
CA TYR A 16 -10.36 -6.04 16.83
C TYR A 16 -10.72 -4.91 15.84
N GLN A 17 -11.95 -4.40 15.85
CA GLN A 17 -12.40 -3.31 14.97
C GLN A 17 -11.85 -1.94 15.40
N ARG A 18 -11.53 -1.78 16.69
CA ARG A 18 -10.86 -0.60 17.25
C ARG A 18 -9.33 -0.64 17.09
N LEU A 19 -8.77 -1.83 16.89
CA LEU A 19 -7.34 -2.03 16.62
C LEU A 19 -6.98 -1.87 15.14
N LEU A 20 -7.96 -1.80 14.24
CA LEU A 20 -7.70 -1.52 12.82
C LEU A 20 -7.17 -0.09 12.64
N PRO A 21 -6.24 0.13 11.71
CA PRO A 21 -5.72 1.46 11.46
C PRO A 21 -6.82 2.40 10.97
N ARG A 22 -6.79 3.64 11.46
CA ARG A 22 -7.54 4.75 10.86
C ARG A 22 -7.13 4.95 9.40
N ALA A 23 -8.04 5.48 8.58
CA ALA A 23 -7.85 5.62 7.13
C ALA A 23 -6.51 6.31 6.78
N THR A 24 -6.22 7.45 7.39
CA THR A 24 -4.98 8.19 7.13
C THR A 24 -3.74 7.40 7.52
N SER A 25 -3.75 6.64 8.63
CA SER A 25 -2.63 5.76 8.98
C SER A 25 -2.43 4.63 7.96
N MET A 26 -3.51 4.09 7.40
CA MET A 26 -3.41 3.06 6.38
C MET A 26 -2.81 3.59 5.07
N ILE A 27 -3.20 4.79 4.66
CA ILE A 27 -2.65 5.46 3.47
C ILE A 27 -1.15 5.70 3.64
N ARG A 28 -0.71 6.26 4.77
CA ARG A 28 0.73 6.46 5.08
C ARG A 28 1.54 5.15 5.09
N LEU A 29 0.93 4.07 5.58
CA LEU A 29 1.56 2.74 5.55
C LEU A 29 1.74 2.23 4.12
N ASP A 30 0.75 2.43 3.24
CA ASP A 30 0.87 2.10 1.82
C ASP A 30 1.96 2.93 1.15
N HIS A 31 2.01 4.24 1.39
CA HIS A 31 3.06 5.13 0.90
C HIS A 31 4.45 4.63 1.30
N THR A 32 4.63 4.37 2.59
CA THR A 32 5.90 3.87 3.14
C THR A 32 6.31 2.56 2.47
N HIS A 33 5.37 1.64 2.29
CA HIS A 33 5.63 0.34 1.68
C HIS A 33 6.04 0.47 0.20
N VAL A 34 5.33 1.29 -0.58
CA VAL A 34 5.65 1.51 -2.00
C VAL A 34 6.99 2.23 -2.16
N LEU A 35 7.24 3.31 -1.41
CA LEU A 35 8.51 4.05 -1.45
C LEU A 35 9.70 3.16 -1.04
N THR A 36 9.53 2.32 -0.02
CA THR A 36 10.56 1.34 0.38
C THR A 36 10.80 0.31 -0.72
N THR A 37 9.76 -0.12 -1.43
CA THR A 37 9.90 -1.08 -2.53
C THR A 37 10.59 -0.46 -3.74
N PHE A 38 10.30 0.80 -4.07
CA PHE A 38 11.07 1.58 -5.04
C PHE A 38 12.55 1.69 -4.65
N HIS A 39 12.85 2.01 -3.39
CA HIS A 39 14.24 2.11 -2.91
C HIS A 39 15.03 0.80 -3.05
N ARG A 40 14.36 -0.35 -2.97
CA ARG A 40 14.97 -1.67 -3.19
C ARG A 40 15.28 -1.97 -4.65
N TYR A 41 14.69 -1.24 -5.59
CA TYR A 41 14.90 -1.44 -7.01
C TYR A 41 16.22 -0.85 -7.48
N ARG A 42 16.95 -1.61 -8.31
CA ARG A 42 18.10 -1.10 -9.06
C ARG A 42 18.07 -1.71 -10.47
N ALA A 43 18.50 -0.94 -11.46
CA ALA A 43 18.48 -1.38 -12.87
C ALA A 43 19.38 -2.61 -13.12
N ASP A 44 20.44 -2.78 -12.31
CA ASP A 44 21.40 -3.88 -12.38
C ASP A 44 20.93 -5.19 -11.73
N LEU A 45 19.71 -5.23 -11.16
CA LEU A 45 19.18 -6.44 -10.54
C LEU A 45 18.89 -7.55 -11.56
N PRO A 46 18.98 -8.83 -11.15
CA PRO A 46 18.51 -9.94 -11.97
C PRO A 46 17.06 -9.72 -12.40
N SER A 47 16.73 -10.08 -13.65
CA SER A 47 15.41 -9.83 -14.23
C SER A 47 14.25 -10.41 -13.43
N SER A 48 14.45 -11.57 -12.79
CA SER A 48 13.45 -12.17 -11.91
C SER A 48 13.13 -11.28 -10.70
N ARG A 49 14.14 -10.64 -10.14
CA ARG A 49 14.01 -9.74 -8.99
C ARG A 49 13.40 -8.41 -9.38
N LYS A 50 13.78 -7.85 -10.54
CA LYS A 50 13.10 -6.69 -11.15
C LYS A 50 11.61 -6.96 -11.29
N ALA A 51 11.24 -8.10 -11.90
CA ALA A 51 9.84 -8.51 -12.07
C ALA A 51 9.08 -8.60 -10.74
N GLY A 52 9.71 -9.19 -9.71
CA GLY A 52 9.09 -9.29 -8.38
C GLY A 52 8.83 -7.93 -7.73
N LEU A 53 9.83 -7.04 -7.74
CA LEU A 53 9.69 -5.69 -7.17
C LEU A 53 8.64 -4.86 -7.91
N VAL A 54 8.67 -4.86 -9.24
CA VAL A 54 7.68 -4.13 -10.06
C VAL A 54 6.28 -4.71 -9.89
N GLY A 55 6.13 -6.03 -9.85
CA GLY A 55 4.84 -6.68 -9.60
C GLY A 55 4.23 -6.31 -8.25
N MET A 56 5.06 -6.22 -7.21
CA MET A 56 4.65 -5.73 -5.88
C MET A 56 4.22 -4.26 -5.93
N ILE A 57 5.03 -3.39 -6.54
CA ILE A 57 4.70 -1.95 -6.69
C ILE A 57 3.38 -1.76 -7.42
N CYS A 58 3.22 -2.40 -8.59
CA CYS A 58 2.01 -2.28 -9.41
C CYS A 58 0.76 -2.73 -8.64
N THR A 59 0.85 -3.88 -7.97
CA THR A 59 -0.29 -4.41 -7.22
C THR A 59 -0.64 -3.56 -6.01
N ALA A 60 0.37 -3.03 -5.30
CA ALA A 60 0.16 -2.15 -4.15
C ALA A 60 -0.49 -0.83 -4.57
N LEU A 61 0.02 -0.18 -5.63
CA LEU A 61 -0.52 1.07 -6.15
C LEU A 61 -1.95 0.93 -6.67
N GLU A 62 -2.27 -0.16 -7.38
CA GLU A 62 -3.64 -0.41 -7.84
C GLU A 62 -4.62 -0.55 -6.67
N ILE A 63 -4.22 -1.26 -5.61
CA ILE A 63 -5.07 -1.42 -4.41
C ILE A 63 -5.23 -0.07 -3.72
N HIS A 64 -4.13 0.63 -3.46
CA HIS A 64 -4.08 1.94 -2.81
C HIS A 64 -4.99 2.96 -3.52
N ALA A 65 -4.78 3.17 -4.81
CA ALA A 65 -5.58 4.10 -5.60
C ALA A 65 -7.08 3.74 -5.61
N THR A 66 -7.42 2.44 -5.62
CA THR A 66 -8.81 2.00 -5.55
C THR A 66 -9.44 2.32 -4.19
N LEU A 67 -8.71 2.13 -3.09
CA LEU A 67 -9.21 2.45 -1.75
C LEU A 67 -9.46 3.94 -1.57
N GLU A 68 -8.59 4.78 -2.11
CA GLU A 68 -8.76 6.22 -2.05
C GLU A 68 -9.95 6.69 -2.87
N GLU A 69 -10.05 6.26 -4.11
CA GLU A 69 -11.11 6.72 -5.02
C GLU A 69 -12.50 6.23 -4.62
N GLU A 70 -12.61 4.99 -4.13
CA GLU A 70 -13.91 4.43 -3.75
C GLU A 70 -14.37 4.92 -2.36
N ILE A 71 -13.44 5.25 -1.45
CA ILE A 71 -13.77 5.45 -0.04
C ILE A 71 -13.24 6.79 0.51
N PHE A 72 -11.95 7.06 0.39
CA PHE A 72 -11.33 8.21 1.05
C PHE A 72 -11.67 9.54 0.37
N TYR A 73 -11.47 9.67 -0.94
CA TYR A 73 -11.74 10.89 -1.69
C TYR A 73 -13.22 11.29 -1.69
N PRO A 74 -14.20 10.37 -1.83
CA PRO A 74 -15.61 10.72 -1.67
C PRO A 74 -15.91 11.33 -0.30
N ALA A 75 -15.31 10.78 0.77
CA ALA A 75 -15.46 11.35 2.11
C ALA A 75 -14.82 12.75 2.20
N MET A 76 -13.60 12.93 1.69
CA MET A 76 -12.91 14.22 1.68
C MET A 76 -13.68 15.28 0.89
N ARG A 77 -14.18 14.95 -0.30
CA ARG A 77 -14.96 15.88 -1.17
C ARG A 77 -16.25 16.37 -0.50
N ALA A 78 -16.77 15.65 0.48
CA ALA A 78 -17.95 16.07 1.23
C ALA A 78 -17.65 17.17 2.26
N VAL A 79 -16.39 17.38 2.63
CA VAL A 79 -15.97 18.30 3.71
C VAL A 79 -14.89 19.30 3.31
N ALA A 80 -14.22 19.08 2.17
CA ALA A 80 -13.17 19.95 1.63
C ALA A 80 -13.19 19.95 0.10
N ASP A 81 -12.75 21.06 -0.47
CA ASP A 81 -12.48 21.20 -1.90
C ASP A 81 -11.12 21.87 -2.08
N ASN A 82 -10.07 21.05 -2.16
CA ASN A 82 -8.71 21.52 -2.37
C ASN A 82 -8.16 20.98 -3.71
N ASP A 83 -7.13 21.66 -4.21
CA ASP A 83 -6.48 21.32 -5.47
C ASP A 83 -5.94 19.88 -5.49
N VAL A 84 -5.44 19.37 -4.36
CA VAL A 84 -4.88 18.02 -4.26
C VAL A 84 -5.95 16.98 -4.57
N ILE A 85 -7.12 17.05 -3.93
CA ILE A 85 -8.25 16.14 -4.18
C ILE A 85 -8.69 16.15 -5.65
N ARG A 86 -8.61 17.31 -6.32
CA ARG A 86 -8.97 17.43 -7.74
C ARG A 86 -7.89 16.84 -8.67
N LYS A 87 -6.62 16.89 -8.28
CA LYS A 87 -5.49 16.35 -9.03
C LYS A 87 -5.27 14.85 -8.85
N SER A 88 -5.62 14.30 -7.68
CA SER A 88 -5.33 12.90 -7.35
C SER A 88 -5.89 11.89 -8.37
N VAL A 89 -7.13 12.07 -8.84
CA VAL A 89 -7.73 11.15 -9.83
C VAL A 89 -7.00 11.21 -11.18
N PRO A 90 -6.73 12.39 -11.78
CA PRO A 90 -5.84 12.50 -12.94
C PRO A 90 -4.47 11.84 -12.75
N GLU A 91 -3.81 12.03 -11.60
CA GLU A 91 -2.52 11.40 -11.29
C GLU A 91 -2.64 9.88 -11.22
N HIS A 92 -3.69 9.36 -10.59
CA HIS A 92 -3.98 7.92 -10.54
C HIS A 92 -4.21 7.31 -11.91
N MET A 93 -4.80 8.06 -12.85
CA MET A 93 -4.96 7.62 -14.22
C MET A 93 -3.62 7.47 -14.94
N GLU A 94 -2.70 8.40 -14.74
CA GLU A 94 -1.35 8.31 -15.31
C GLU A 94 -0.56 7.14 -14.68
N MET A 95 -0.62 6.99 -13.36
CA MET A 95 -0.01 5.85 -12.68
C MET A 95 -0.56 4.51 -13.20
N ARG A 96 -1.87 4.40 -13.42
CA ARG A 96 -2.48 3.20 -14.02
C ARG A 96 -2.03 2.95 -15.45
N ARG A 97 -1.84 4.00 -16.25
CA ARG A 97 -1.31 3.89 -17.62
C ARG A 97 0.09 3.28 -17.61
N LEU A 98 0.98 3.80 -16.76
CA LEU A 98 2.35 3.30 -16.60
C LEU A 98 2.40 1.88 -16.02
N ILE A 99 1.52 1.55 -15.07
CA ILE A 99 1.37 0.18 -14.55
C ILE A 99 0.93 -0.77 -15.67
N GLY A 100 -0.01 -0.36 -16.52
CA GLY A 100 -0.45 -1.13 -17.69
C GLY A 100 0.70 -1.44 -18.64
N GLU A 101 1.54 -0.44 -18.93
CA GLU A 101 2.77 -0.63 -19.72
C GLU A 101 3.72 -1.64 -19.06
N LEU A 102 4.06 -1.45 -17.78
CA LEU A 102 4.97 -2.33 -17.05
C LEU A 102 4.49 -3.77 -16.99
N ARG A 103 3.18 -4.00 -16.83
CA ARG A 103 2.58 -5.35 -16.84
C ARG A 103 2.65 -6.03 -18.21
N GLY A 104 2.72 -5.25 -19.29
CA GLY A 104 2.88 -5.75 -20.66
C GLY A 104 4.33 -5.97 -21.10
N MET A 105 5.30 -5.45 -20.34
CA MET A 105 6.73 -5.53 -20.68
C MET A 105 7.43 -6.71 -20.03
N ARG A 106 8.51 -7.19 -20.66
CA ARG A 106 9.47 -8.08 -20.01
C ARG A 106 10.50 -7.26 -19.23
N PRO A 107 11.07 -7.75 -18.12
CA PRO A 107 12.06 -6.99 -17.36
C PRO A 107 13.38 -6.68 -18.11
N GLN A 108 13.59 -7.34 -19.25
CA GLN A 108 14.70 -7.10 -20.17
C GLN A 108 14.37 -6.07 -21.26
N ASP A 109 13.12 -5.59 -21.36
CA ASP A 109 12.78 -4.56 -22.34
C ASP A 109 13.57 -3.28 -22.05
N PRO A 110 14.12 -2.61 -23.08
CA PRO A 110 14.92 -1.40 -22.90
C PRO A 110 14.19 -0.29 -22.14
N ARG A 111 12.86 -0.22 -22.30
CA ARG A 111 12.00 0.80 -21.67
C ARG A 111 11.53 0.42 -20.26
N TYR A 112 11.84 -0.77 -19.77
CA TYR A 112 11.30 -1.26 -18.49
C TYR A 112 11.72 -0.38 -17.31
N ASP A 113 13.02 -0.09 -17.22
CA ASP A 113 13.57 0.76 -16.16
C ASP A 113 13.06 2.19 -16.28
N GLU A 114 13.04 2.75 -17.50
CA GLU A 114 12.56 4.11 -17.75
C GLU A 114 11.09 4.28 -17.35
N THR A 115 10.24 3.30 -17.68
CA THR A 115 8.81 3.30 -17.34
C THR A 115 8.60 3.19 -15.84
N LEU A 116 9.40 2.36 -15.14
CA LEU A 116 9.35 2.30 -13.69
C LEU A 116 9.79 3.62 -13.03
N MET A 117 10.84 4.25 -13.56
CA MET A 117 11.32 5.53 -13.03
C MET A 117 10.32 6.66 -13.28
N ALA A 118 9.56 6.62 -14.38
CA ALA A 118 8.43 7.52 -14.60
C ALA A 118 7.35 7.31 -13.53
N LEU A 119 6.92 6.06 -13.31
CA LEU A 119 5.93 5.73 -12.28
C LEU A 119 6.40 6.17 -10.89
N MET A 120 7.68 5.97 -10.57
CA MET A 120 8.26 6.38 -9.29
C MET A 120 8.16 7.91 -9.09
N ARG A 121 8.42 8.71 -10.12
CA ARG A 121 8.31 10.18 -10.02
C ARG A 121 6.87 10.60 -9.76
N ASP A 122 5.92 10.04 -10.49
CA ASP A 122 4.50 10.39 -10.33
C ASP A 122 4.00 10.02 -8.93
N VAL A 123 4.37 8.83 -8.44
CA VAL A 123 4.04 8.38 -7.07
C VAL A 123 4.66 9.29 -6.02
N ILE A 124 5.93 9.72 -6.17
CA ILE A 124 6.57 10.59 -5.18
C ILE A 124 5.87 11.95 -5.08
N HIS A 125 5.50 12.55 -6.21
CA HIS A 125 4.75 13.81 -6.21
C HIS A 125 3.38 13.63 -5.55
N HIS A 126 2.65 12.59 -5.95
CA HIS A 126 1.34 12.27 -5.40
C HIS A 126 1.40 12.09 -3.87
N VAL A 127 2.31 11.23 -3.38
CA VAL A 127 2.52 10.99 -1.95
C VAL A 127 2.87 12.27 -1.20
N ALA A 128 3.71 13.14 -1.78
CA ALA A 128 4.09 14.39 -1.14
C ALA A 128 2.88 15.32 -0.94
N ASP A 129 2.03 15.48 -1.95
CA ASP A 129 0.81 16.30 -1.86
C ASP A 129 -0.16 15.74 -0.82
N GLU A 130 -0.36 14.41 -0.79
CA GLU A 130 -1.24 13.80 0.19
C GLU A 130 -0.72 13.91 1.62
N GLU A 131 0.55 13.56 1.86
CA GLU A 131 1.16 13.57 3.20
C GLU A 131 1.23 14.96 3.82
N THR A 132 1.41 16.00 2.99
CA THR A 132 1.59 17.37 3.47
C THR A 132 0.31 18.20 3.48
N VAL A 133 -0.69 17.86 2.66
CA VAL A 133 -1.94 18.62 2.54
C VAL A 133 -3.15 17.77 2.89
N MET A 134 -3.41 16.71 2.13
CA MET A 134 -4.70 16.01 2.21
C MET A 134 -4.88 15.25 3.53
N LEU A 135 -3.89 14.48 3.97
CA LEU A 135 -3.99 13.66 5.19
C LEU A 135 -4.02 14.52 6.46
N PRO A 136 -3.19 15.57 6.61
CA PRO A 136 -3.33 16.51 7.74
C PRO A 136 -4.69 17.22 7.75
N GLU A 137 -5.21 17.61 6.58
CA GLU A 137 -6.53 18.23 6.50
C GLU A 137 -7.65 17.26 6.90
N ALA A 138 -7.58 15.99 6.46
CA ALA A 138 -8.50 14.95 6.88
C ALA A 138 -8.49 14.75 8.41
N GLU A 139 -7.30 14.78 9.03
CA GLU A 139 -7.13 14.68 10.48
C GLU A 139 -7.69 15.88 11.25
N ARG A 140 -7.75 17.05 10.62
CA ARG A 140 -8.37 18.25 11.19
C ARG A 140 -9.89 18.26 11.03
N LEU A 141 -10.40 17.74 9.92
CA LEU A 141 -11.82 17.84 9.56
C LEU A 141 -12.67 16.68 10.06
N PHE A 142 -12.10 15.49 10.18
CA PHE A 142 -12.82 14.31 10.67
C PHE A 142 -12.53 14.03 12.13
N SER A 143 -13.54 13.54 12.85
CA SER A 143 -13.31 12.97 14.18
C SER A 143 -12.54 11.65 14.07
N GLU A 144 -11.90 11.25 15.18
CA GLU A 144 -11.20 9.96 15.26
C GLU A 144 -12.12 8.78 14.94
N GLU A 145 -13.39 8.82 15.40
CA GLU A 145 -14.37 7.77 15.12
C GLU A 145 -14.68 7.67 13.63
N ARG A 146 -14.73 8.81 12.92
CA ARG A 146 -14.96 8.84 11.47
C ARG A 146 -13.76 8.29 10.72
N LEU A 147 -12.54 8.67 11.09
CA LEU A 147 -11.32 8.14 10.48
C LEU A 147 -11.15 6.64 10.71
N GLN A 148 -11.51 6.15 11.89
CA GLN A 148 -11.56 4.72 12.19
C GLN A 148 -12.63 4.00 11.35
N ALA A 149 -13.82 4.60 11.19
CA ALA A 149 -14.87 4.01 10.35
C ALA A 149 -14.44 3.86 8.89
N LEU A 150 -13.84 4.89 8.31
CA LEU A 150 -13.24 4.83 6.97
C LEU A 150 -12.12 3.77 6.91
N GLY A 151 -11.28 3.70 7.94
CA GLY A 151 -10.21 2.69 8.04
C GLY A 151 -10.75 1.24 8.04
N ARG A 152 -11.88 0.99 8.71
CA ARG A 152 -12.53 -0.34 8.66
C ARG A 152 -13.07 -0.68 7.27
N GLU A 153 -13.69 0.29 6.62
CA GLU A 153 -14.22 0.14 5.26
C GLU A 153 -13.10 -0.16 4.26
N MET A 154 -12.03 0.64 4.29
CA MET A 154 -10.83 0.44 3.48
C MET A 154 -10.15 -0.90 3.77
N THR A 155 -10.09 -1.32 5.03
CA THR A 155 -9.53 -2.64 5.40
C THR A 155 -10.34 -3.77 4.75
N ARG A 156 -11.67 -3.72 4.85
CA ARG A 156 -12.55 -4.72 4.23
C ARG A 156 -12.37 -4.74 2.71
N ARG A 157 -12.32 -3.57 2.08
CA ARG A 157 -12.14 -3.45 0.63
C ARG A 157 -10.77 -3.95 0.19
N ARG A 158 -9.71 -3.66 0.95
CA ARG A 158 -8.36 -4.19 0.70
C ARG A 158 -8.36 -5.71 0.64
N PHE A 159 -9.01 -6.39 1.58
CA PHE A 159 -9.11 -7.86 1.56
C PHE A 159 -9.83 -8.38 0.32
N GLN A 160 -10.90 -7.71 -0.12
CA GLN A 160 -11.61 -8.08 -1.36
C GLN A 160 -10.75 -7.91 -2.61
N LEU A 161 -9.90 -6.88 -2.64
CA LEU A 161 -8.98 -6.62 -3.77
C LEU A 161 -7.75 -7.54 -3.76
N ALA A 162 -7.16 -7.76 -2.58
CA ALA A 162 -5.94 -8.54 -2.41
C ALA A 162 -6.20 -10.05 -2.45
N GLY A 163 -7.34 -10.53 -1.95
CA GLY A 163 -7.67 -11.95 -1.87
C GLY A 163 -7.54 -12.69 -3.21
N PRO A 164 -8.22 -12.25 -4.28
CA PRO A 164 -8.08 -12.84 -5.61
C PRO A 164 -6.66 -12.76 -6.19
N ARG A 165 -5.84 -11.81 -5.73
CA ARG A 165 -4.46 -11.59 -6.18
C ARG A 165 -3.41 -12.28 -5.30
N ALA A 166 -3.81 -12.97 -4.23
CA ALA A 166 -2.89 -13.56 -3.25
C ALA A 166 -1.81 -14.47 -3.88
N PRO A 167 -2.11 -15.36 -4.85
CA PRO A 167 -1.07 -16.17 -5.49
C PRO A 167 -0.04 -15.33 -6.27
N GLN A 168 -0.47 -14.24 -6.90
CA GLN A 168 0.41 -13.32 -7.61
C GLN A 168 1.30 -12.54 -6.62
N ILE A 169 0.69 -11.99 -5.57
CA ILE A 169 1.40 -11.26 -4.51
C ILE A 169 2.49 -12.14 -3.88
N ALA A 170 2.17 -13.39 -3.54
CA ALA A 170 3.13 -14.33 -2.97
C ALA A 170 4.31 -14.61 -3.91
N ARG A 171 4.02 -14.79 -5.22
CA ARG A 171 5.05 -15.02 -6.24
C ARG A 171 5.97 -13.82 -6.42
N ASP A 172 5.40 -12.63 -6.49
CA ASP A 172 6.16 -11.39 -6.67
C ASP A 172 7.01 -11.07 -5.44
N MET A 173 6.47 -11.32 -4.23
CA MET A 173 7.21 -11.27 -2.97
C MET A 173 8.41 -12.23 -2.96
N ALA A 174 8.19 -13.50 -3.30
CA ALA A 174 9.26 -14.49 -3.35
C ALA A 174 10.39 -14.09 -4.33
N ARG A 175 10.02 -13.55 -5.50
CA ARG A 175 10.97 -13.05 -6.50
C ARG A 175 11.73 -11.79 -6.04
N GLY A 176 11.07 -10.91 -5.30
CA GLY A 176 11.64 -9.64 -4.84
C GLY A 176 12.58 -9.75 -3.63
N MET A 177 12.56 -10.88 -2.91
CA MET A 177 13.44 -11.10 -1.77
C MET A 177 14.93 -11.20 -2.18
N PRO A 178 15.88 -10.69 -1.37
CA PRO A 178 17.29 -11.01 -1.55
C PRO A 178 17.53 -12.50 -1.35
N PHE A 179 18.42 -13.10 -2.17
CA PHE A 179 18.79 -14.52 -2.04
C PHE A 179 19.32 -14.86 -0.62
N ALA A 180 20.07 -13.94 0.00
CA ALA A 180 20.61 -14.09 1.35
C ALA A 180 19.51 -14.31 2.42
N THR A 181 18.32 -13.74 2.23
CA THR A 181 17.19 -13.92 3.16
C THR A 181 16.60 -15.33 3.07
N PHE A 182 16.66 -15.96 1.89
CA PHE A 182 16.25 -17.36 1.70
C PHE A 182 17.22 -18.35 2.35
N ALA A 183 18.53 -18.10 2.22
CA ALA A 183 19.57 -18.95 2.81
C ALA A 183 19.51 -18.99 4.35
N LEU A 184 19.28 -17.83 5.00
CA LEU A 184 19.11 -17.77 6.46
C LEU A 184 17.85 -18.51 6.94
N GLY A 185 16.73 -18.38 6.23
CA GLY A 185 15.49 -19.09 6.57
C GLY A 185 15.61 -20.62 6.44
N ALA A 186 16.29 -21.10 5.40
CA ALA A 186 16.54 -22.53 5.20
C ALA A 186 17.48 -23.11 6.27
N ILE A 187 18.51 -22.37 6.69
CA ILE A 187 19.41 -22.78 7.79
C ILE A 187 18.66 -22.89 9.12
N ALA A 188 17.76 -21.94 9.42
CA ALA A 188 16.97 -21.97 10.65
C ALA A 188 16.01 -23.17 10.73
N VAL A 189 15.39 -23.56 9.61
CA VAL A 189 14.51 -24.74 9.55
C VAL A 189 15.30 -26.04 9.69
N LEU A 190 16.47 -26.15 9.06
CA LEU A 190 17.34 -27.33 9.17
C LEU A 190 17.92 -27.50 10.58
N ALA A 191 18.34 -26.41 11.22
CA ALA A 191 18.85 -26.44 12.59
C ALA A 191 17.76 -26.92 13.59
N MET A 192 16.51 -26.52 13.37
CA MET A 192 15.37 -26.95 14.20
C MET A 192 15.01 -28.43 13.97
N GLY A 193 15.10 -28.90 12.72
CA GLY A 193 14.89 -30.32 12.37
C GLY A 193 15.96 -31.25 12.94
N CYS A 194 17.21 -30.80 13.05
CA CYS A 194 18.29 -31.56 13.69
C CYS A 194 18.15 -31.60 15.23
N ALA A 195 17.56 -30.57 15.84
CA ALA A 195 17.36 -30.52 17.30
C ALA A 195 16.18 -31.38 17.81
N LEU A 196 15.30 -31.84 16.91
CA LEU A 196 14.07 -32.56 17.27
C LEU A 196 14.11 -34.07 16.97
N ARG A 197 15.26 -34.65 16.62
CA ARG A 197 15.38 -36.13 16.50
C ARG A 197 15.51 -36.77 17.89
N PRO A 198 14.53 -37.60 18.34
CA PRO A 198 14.68 -38.37 19.57
C PRO A 198 15.76 -39.46 19.41
N ARG A 199 16.49 -39.72 20.51
CA ARG A 199 17.51 -40.78 20.60
C ARG A 199 16.89 -42.17 20.59
#